data_AF-A0A7S2FTA7-F1
#
_entry.id   AF-A0A7S2FTA7-F1
#
_cell.length_a   1.000
_cell.length_b   1.000
_cell.length_c   1.000
_cell.angle_alpha   90.00
_cell.angle_beta   90.00
_cell.angle_gamma   90.00
#
_symmetry.space_group_name_H-M   'P 1'
#
loop_
_entity.id
_entity.type
_entity.pdbx_description
1 polymer ?
#
loop_
_entity_poly.entity_id
_entity_poly.type
_entity_poly.pdbx_seq_one_letter_code
_entity_poly.pdbx_strand_id
1 'polypeptide(L)'
;DTELTKKITESAIKAMQPITTVMDGDGDWSPELGRGAGVVEKWISQGFGLAIAKEKVSHNKWKGMTDGSKVGQLGTYGWILVGMMVWHCSSGKVTSHTRDMDSYRAELHGLMSLMAGAWTVVDPDDEVDAYCDNESVWKGFMKIKRWIVGGMLGEPPKFNHSVDLWDEVVYWCKKWTRRFSLNWARGHPETRDPTRLTWTFTDWMNHVADRLADAEYRCFGGVDEPNCLRNQSRWKVMFEGHRVTSMTLEALDDIQETNLTRPMAEEQNINMD
;
A
#
# COMPACT_ATOMS: atom_id res chain seq x y z
N ASP A 1 8.75 -14.19 37.77
CA ASP A 1 8.69 -14.29 36.30
C ASP A 1 8.04 -13.12 35.59
N THR A 2 6.82 -12.69 35.93
CA THR A 2 6.08 -11.65 35.18
C THR A 2 6.80 -10.30 35.08
N GLU A 3 7.50 -9.89 36.13
CA GLU A 3 8.21 -8.62 36.18
C GLU A 3 9.55 -8.64 35.42
N LEU A 4 10.20 -9.82 35.37
CA LEU A 4 11.42 -10.03 34.58
C LEU A 4 11.08 -10.05 33.09
N THR A 5 10.01 -10.76 32.69
CA THR A 5 9.51 -10.75 31.31
C THR A 5 9.08 -9.35 30.88
N LYS A 6 8.45 -8.58 31.77
CA LYS A 6 8.09 -7.18 31.50
C LYS A 6 9.32 -6.30 31.27
N LYS A 7 10.35 -6.38 32.12
CA LYS A 7 11.61 -5.63 31.96
C LYS A 7 12.38 -6.02 30.70
N ILE A 8 12.40 -7.32 30.35
CA ILE A 8 13.02 -7.81 29.11
C ILE A 8 12.26 -7.27 27.90
N THR A 9 10.92 -7.28 27.95
CA THR A 9 10.09 -6.76 26.87
C THR A 9 10.23 -5.25 26.71
N GLU A 10 10.24 -4.49 27.81
CA GLU A 10 10.48 -3.04 27.79
C GLU A 10 11.89 -2.69 27.26
N SER A 11 12.89 -3.52 27.57
CA SER A 11 14.25 -3.35 27.04
C SER A 11 14.32 -3.71 25.55
N ALA A 12 13.61 -4.76 25.12
CA ALA A 12 13.49 -5.13 23.71
C ALA A 12 12.77 -4.05 22.89
N ILE A 13 11.73 -3.42 23.45
CA ILE A 13 11.03 -2.29 22.83
C ILE A 13 11.97 -1.10 22.65
N LYS A 14 12.78 -0.78 23.66
CA LYS A 14 13.80 0.27 23.57
C LYS A 14 14.93 -0.06 22.59
N ALA A 15 15.17 -1.34 22.33
CA ALA A 15 16.19 -1.81 21.40
C ALA A 15 15.70 -1.87 19.95
N MET A 16 14.39 -1.77 19.70
CA MET A 16 13.87 -1.68 18.33
C MET A 16 14.27 -0.34 17.73
N GLN A 17 14.98 -0.39 16.61
CA GLN A 17 15.42 0.80 15.89
C GLN A 17 14.73 0.88 14.53
N PRO A 18 14.30 2.08 14.11
CA PRO A 18 14.01 2.31 12.70
C PRO A 18 15.31 2.11 11.91
N ILE A 19 15.26 1.32 10.84
CA ILE A 19 16.39 1.13 9.94
C ILE A 19 16.11 1.88 8.65
N THR A 20 17.06 2.72 8.24
CA THR A 20 17.01 3.49 6.97
C THR A 20 17.95 2.93 5.90
N THR A 21 18.66 1.84 6.19
CA THR A 21 19.60 1.23 5.25
C THR A 21 18.84 0.65 4.06
N VAL A 22 19.12 1.18 2.87
CA VAL A 22 18.58 0.73 1.59
C VAL A 22 19.62 -0.18 0.94
N MET A 23 19.22 -1.35 0.45
CA MET A 23 20.09 -2.14 -0.42
C MET A 23 20.21 -1.45 -1.78
N ASP A 24 21.42 -1.35 -2.36
CA ASP A 24 21.63 -0.79 -3.70
C ASP A 24 20.70 -1.50 -4.70
N GLY A 25 19.71 -0.76 -5.21
CA GLY A 25 18.63 -1.32 -6.01
C GLY A 25 19.00 -1.52 -7.48
N ASP A 26 18.32 -2.46 -8.14
CA ASP A 26 18.41 -2.75 -9.58
C ASP A 26 17.84 -1.62 -10.48
N GLY A 27 17.81 -0.37 -9.97
CA GLY A 27 17.16 0.78 -10.60
C GLY A 27 15.63 0.78 -10.50
N ASP A 28 15.00 -0.14 -9.73
CA ASP A 28 13.56 -0.12 -9.44
C ASP A 28 13.15 1.06 -8.56
N TRP A 29 11.90 1.51 -8.74
CA TRP A 29 11.33 2.52 -7.86
C TRP A 29 11.08 1.94 -6.46
N SER A 30 11.28 2.78 -5.45
CA SER A 30 10.95 2.51 -4.05
C SER A 30 10.33 3.78 -3.44
N PRO A 31 9.38 3.64 -2.51
CA PRO A 31 8.85 4.78 -1.75
C PRO A 31 9.91 5.38 -0.81
N GLU A 32 9.62 6.58 -0.29
CA GLU A 32 10.42 7.28 0.72
C GLU A 32 10.38 6.55 2.07
N LEU A 33 11.31 5.62 2.27
CA LEU A 33 11.41 4.85 3.51
C LEU A 33 11.61 5.76 4.73
N GLY A 34 10.90 5.44 5.81
CA GLY A 34 10.92 6.20 7.06
C GLY A 34 9.96 7.40 7.05
N ARG A 35 9.30 7.72 5.93
CA ARG A 35 8.24 8.73 5.93
C ARG A 35 7.11 8.27 6.86
N GLY A 36 6.71 9.16 7.76
CA GLY A 36 5.73 8.85 8.81
C GLY A 36 6.31 8.12 10.04
N ALA A 37 7.63 7.94 10.16
CA ALA A 37 8.25 7.26 11.30
C ALA A 37 7.78 7.77 12.68
N GLY A 38 7.60 9.09 12.84
CA GLY A 38 7.09 9.67 14.09
C GLY A 38 5.68 9.17 14.49
N VAL A 39 4.85 8.77 13.52
CA VAL A 39 3.56 8.12 13.77
C VAL A 39 3.77 6.72 14.34
N VAL A 40 4.68 5.94 13.75
CA VAL A 40 5.01 4.60 14.22
C VAL A 40 5.62 4.65 15.62
N GLU A 41 6.60 5.52 15.86
CA GLU A 41 7.23 5.71 17.18
C GLU A 41 6.22 6.07 18.25
N LYS A 42 5.28 6.98 17.93
CA LYS A 42 4.17 7.31 18.83
C LYS A 42 3.37 6.06 19.21
N TRP A 43 2.99 5.21 18.25
CA TRP A 43 2.19 4.02 18.55
C TRP A 43 2.99 2.90 19.21
N ILE A 44 4.28 2.77 18.91
CA ILE A 44 5.21 1.89 19.65
C ILE A 44 5.17 2.23 21.13
N SER A 45 5.24 3.53 21.48
CA SER A 45 5.19 3.97 22.88
C SER A 45 3.82 3.75 23.57
N GLN A 46 2.75 3.55 22.80
CA GLN A 46 1.37 3.41 23.30
C GLN A 46 0.86 1.96 23.41
N GLY A 47 1.69 0.97 23.07
CA GLY A 47 1.33 -0.44 23.24
C GLY A 47 1.73 -1.33 22.07
N PHE A 48 1.94 -0.77 20.87
CA PHE A 48 2.33 -1.55 19.71
C PHE A 48 3.70 -2.23 19.91
N GLY A 49 4.65 -1.59 20.59
CA GLY A 49 5.94 -2.21 20.88
C GLY A 49 5.83 -3.51 21.70
N LEU A 50 4.87 -3.56 22.64
CA LEU A 50 4.59 -4.76 23.40
C LEU A 50 3.99 -5.87 22.52
N ALA A 51 3.17 -5.50 21.53
CA ALA A 51 2.64 -6.46 20.57
C ALA A 51 3.75 -7.02 19.66
N ILE A 52 4.65 -6.19 19.15
CA ILE A 52 5.82 -6.63 18.37
C ILE A 52 6.67 -7.63 19.15
N ALA A 53 7.00 -7.31 20.40
CA ALA A 53 7.81 -8.19 21.24
C ALA A 53 7.13 -9.55 21.55
N LYS A 54 5.79 -9.60 21.53
CA LYS A 54 5.01 -10.83 21.76
C LYS A 54 4.85 -11.70 20.53
N GLU A 55 4.81 -11.12 19.33
CA GLU A 55 4.57 -11.84 18.07
C GLU A 55 5.66 -12.88 17.77
N LYS A 56 6.90 -12.65 18.25
CA LYS A 56 8.07 -13.54 18.02
C LYS A 56 8.27 -13.83 16.53
N VAL A 57 8.35 -12.77 15.72
CA VAL A 57 8.65 -12.85 14.28
C VAL A 57 9.96 -13.62 14.07
N SER A 58 9.93 -14.61 13.17
CA SER A 58 11.09 -15.47 12.87
C SER A 58 12.16 -14.71 12.09
N HIS A 59 13.43 -15.12 12.19
CA HIS A 59 14.57 -14.41 11.58
C HIS A 59 14.45 -14.17 10.07
N ASN A 60 13.77 -15.06 9.34
CA ASN A 60 13.63 -15.00 7.87
C ASN A 60 12.21 -14.60 7.42
N LYS A 61 11.43 -14.00 8.32
CA LYS A 61 10.04 -13.64 8.07
C LYS A 61 9.79 -12.20 8.44
N TRP A 62 8.98 -11.55 7.62
CA TRP A 62 8.53 -10.20 7.82
C TRP A 62 7.01 -10.15 7.82
N LYS A 63 6.45 -9.27 8.65
CA LYS A 63 5.02 -9.02 8.72
C LYS A 63 4.75 -7.62 8.19
N GLY A 64 3.93 -7.53 7.13
CA GLY A 64 3.56 -6.26 6.50
C GLY A 64 2.11 -5.90 6.76
N MET A 65 1.79 -4.61 6.85
CA MET A 65 0.42 -4.11 6.79
C MET A 65 0.40 -2.85 5.95
N THR A 66 -0.60 -2.75 5.10
CA THR A 66 -0.89 -1.55 4.31
C THR A 66 -2.32 -1.12 4.51
N ASP A 67 -2.55 0.18 4.35
CA ASP A 67 -3.86 0.82 4.30
C ASP A 67 -3.81 2.03 3.35
N GLY A 68 -4.98 2.43 2.85
CA GLY A 68 -5.18 3.61 2.04
C GLY A 68 -6.40 4.41 2.47
N SER A 69 -6.27 5.73 2.47
CA SER A 69 -7.35 6.64 2.85
C SER A 69 -7.70 7.58 1.70
N LYS A 70 -8.98 8.00 1.66
CA LYS A 70 -9.49 9.05 0.76
C LYS A 70 -10.23 10.12 1.56
N VAL A 71 -9.91 11.39 1.32
CA VAL A 71 -10.66 12.56 1.78
C VAL A 71 -10.86 13.52 0.61
N GLY A 72 -12.11 13.71 0.18
CA GLY A 72 -12.41 14.49 -1.02
C GLY A 72 -11.73 13.90 -2.25
N GLN A 73 -10.95 14.70 -2.98
CA GLN A 73 -10.14 14.25 -4.13
C GLN A 73 -8.71 13.82 -3.76
N LEU A 74 -8.35 13.85 -2.47
CA LEU A 74 -7.03 13.48 -2.01
C LEU A 74 -7.00 12.02 -1.59
N GLY A 75 -6.04 11.26 -2.11
CA GLY A 75 -5.73 9.89 -1.70
C GLY A 75 -4.40 9.83 -0.96
N THR A 76 -4.31 8.99 0.05
CA THR A 76 -3.08 8.75 0.82
C THR A 76 -2.91 7.26 1.11
N TYR A 77 -1.68 6.82 1.30
CA TYR A 77 -1.37 5.47 1.74
C TYR A 77 -0.41 5.47 2.90
N GLY A 78 -0.42 4.37 3.65
CA GLY A 78 0.51 4.11 4.74
C GLY A 78 0.77 2.62 4.86
N TRP A 79 2.01 2.24 5.12
CA TRP A 79 2.35 0.86 5.42
C TRP A 79 3.45 0.74 6.46
N ILE A 80 3.43 -0.38 7.17
CA ILE A 80 4.46 -0.78 8.12
C ILE A 80 4.89 -2.21 7.85
N LEU A 81 6.19 -2.45 8.01
CA LEU A 81 6.84 -3.73 7.83
C LEU A 81 7.66 -4.04 9.09
N VAL A 82 7.45 -5.19 9.69
CA VAL A 82 8.08 -5.60 10.96
C VAL A 82 8.85 -6.89 10.75
N GLY A 83 10.14 -6.87 11.06
CA GLY A 83 11.04 -8.02 11.06
C GLY A 83 11.46 -8.38 12.48
N MET A 84 12.52 -9.18 12.63
CA MET A 84 13.01 -9.53 13.96
C MET A 84 13.65 -8.32 14.66
N MET A 85 12.91 -7.72 15.60
CA MET A 85 13.31 -6.54 16.39
C MET A 85 13.57 -5.26 15.58
N VAL A 86 13.14 -5.21 14.33
CA VAL A 86 13.32 -4.06 13.42
C VAL A 86 12.00 -3.75 12.72
N TRP A 87 11.83 -2.51 12.28
CA TRP A 87 10.67 -2.11 11.51
C TRP A 87 11.04 -1.04 10.48
N HIS A 88 10.26 -1.02 9.39
CA HIS A 88 10.27 -0.01 8.35
C HIS A 88 8.85 0.48 8.11
N CYS A 89 8.72 1.71 7.63
CA CYS A 89 7.44 2.25 7.20
C CYS A 89 7.62 3.17 6.01
N SER A 90 6.50 3.48 5.37
CA SER A 90 6.37 4.64 4.49
C SER A 90 4.93 5.11 4.51
N SER A 91 4.73 6.37 4.13
CA SER A 91 3.44 6.94 3.75
C SER A 91 3.60 7.72 2.44
N GLY A 92 2.50 8.18 1.86
CA GLY A 92 2.54 9.01 0.67
C GLY A 92 1.17 9.42 0.16
N LYS A 93 1.14 10.35 -0.78
CA LYS A 93 -0.06 10.84 -1.46
C LYS A 93 -0.20 10.18 -2.81
N VAL A 94 -1.40 9.69 -3.07
CA VAL A 94 -1.75 8.99 -4.29
C VAL A 94 -2.31 9.97 -5.30
N THR A 95 -1.86 9.85 -6.54
CA THR A 95 -2.35 10.67 -7.66
C THR A 95 -3.33 9.90 -8.54
N SER A 96 -4.37 10.58 -9.04
CA SER A 96 -5.28 10.07 -10.06
C SER A 96 -5.51 11.15 -11.10
N HIS A 97 -4.95 10.97 -12.29
CA HIS A 97 -4.93 12.02 -13.33
C HIS A 97 -6.14 11.97 -14.27
N THR A 98 -6.82 10.83 -14.37
CA THR A 98 -7.83 10.60 -15.42
C THR A 98 -9.19 10.21 -14.87
N ARG A 99 -9.37 10.36 -13.55
CA ARG A 99 -10.65 10.18 -12.83
C ARG A 99 -10.51 10.67 -11.41
N ASP A 100 -11.65 10.88 -10.77
CA ASP A 100 -11.76 11.14 -9.35
C ASP A 100 -11.05 10.06 -8.51
N MET A 101 -10.41 10.51 -7.43
CA MET A 101 -9.77 9.59 -6.49
C MET A 101 -10.83 8.68 -5.87
N ASP A 102 -10.56 7.38 -5.75
CA ASP A 102 -11.37 6.44 -4.96
C ASP A 102 -10.52 5.79 -3.86
N SER A 103 -11.17 5.34 -2.78
CA SER A 103 -10.46 4.68 -1.67
C SER A 103 -9.73 3.43 -2.15
N TYR A 104 -10.32 2.70 -3.10
CA TYR A 104 -9.72 1.50 -3.69
C TYR A 104 -8.35 1.75 -4.34
N ARG A 105 -8.17 2.89 -5.02
CA ARG A 105 -6.89 3.29 -5.60
C ARG A 105 -5.86 3.56 -4.52
N ALA A 106 -6.25 4.27 -3.46
CA ALA A 106 -5.35 4.58 -2.35
C ALA A 106 -4.84 3.30 -1.67
N GLU A 107 -5.76 2.37 -1.43
CA GLU A 107 -5.51 1.05 -0.84
C GLU A 107 -4.59 0.18 -1.69
N LEU A 108 -4.86 0.12 -3.00
CA LEU A 108 -4.04 -0.61 -3.95
C LEU A 108 -2.64 0.00 -4.07
N HIS A 109 -2.53 1.32 -4.01
CA HIS A 109 -1.25 2.02 -4.03
C HIS A 109 -0.43 1.69 -2.79
N GLY A 110 -1.07 1.62 -1.61
CA GLY A 110 -0.42 1.17 -0.39
C GLY A 110 0.20 -0.23 -0.53
N LEU A 111 -0.55 -1.18 -1.10
CA LEU A 111 -0.03 -2.52 -1.39
C LEU A 111 1.18 -2.48 -2.33
N MET A 112 1.08 -1.75 -3.44
CA MET A 112 2.17 -1.61 -4.42
C MET A 112 3.42 -1.00 -3.75
N SER A 113 3.23 0.06 -2.97
CA SER A 113 4.30 0.73 -2.23
C SER A 113 4.95 -0.17 -1.18
N LEU A 114 4.17 -0.97 -0.45
CA LEU A 114 4.69 -1.97 0.49
C LEU A 114 5.55 -3.01 -0.23
N MET A 115 5.09 -3.54 -1.36
CA MET A 115 5.86 -4.52 -2.14
C MET A 115 7.19 -3.93 -2.64
N ALA A 116 7.17 -2.68 -3.11
CA ALA A 116 8.36 -1.98 -3.59
C ALA A 116 9.33 -1.67 -2.44
N GLY A 117 8.85 -1.06 -1.36
CA GLY A 117 9.65 -0.71 -0.20
C GLY A 117 10.27 -1.93 0.47
N ALA A 118 9.46 -2.98 0.69
CA ALA A 118 9.96 -4.25 1.24
C ALA A 118 11.08 -4.85 0.38
N TRP A 119 11.03 -4.70 -0.95
CA TRP A 119 12.05 -5.28 -1.84
C TRP A 119 13.44 -4.69 -1.60
N THR A 120 13.52 -3.47 -1.07
CA THR A 120 14.78 -2.76 -0.84
C THR A 120 15.41 -3.01 0.53
N VAL A 121 14.65 -3.61 1.47
CA VAL A 121 15.08 -3.78 2.87
C VAL A 121 15.03 -5.22 3.35
N VAL A 122 14.28 -6.09 2.66
CA VAL A 122 14.14 -7.51 3.01
C VAL A 122 15.17 -8.32 2.23
N ASP A 123 15.87 -9.21 2.93
CA ASP A 123 16.87 -10.07 2.31
C ASP A 123 16.25 -10.93 1.18
N PRO A 124 17.02 -11.25 0.11
CA PRO A 124 16.50 -11.98 -1.05
C PRO A 124 15.92 -13.38 -0.75
N ASP A 125 16.30 -13.99 0.38
CA ASP A 125 15.84 -15.31 0.81
C ASP A 125 14.69 -15.26 1.82
N ASP A 126 14.33 -14.06 2.28
CA ASP A 126 13.28 -13.86 3.28
C ASP A 126 11.88 -13.80 2.67
N GLU A 127 10.88 -14.11 3.51
CA GLU A 127 9.46 -14.08 3.18
C GLU A 127 8.74 -12.88 3.83
N VAL A 128 7.83 -12.27 3.09
CA VAL A 128 6.93 -11.20 3.58
C VAL A 128 5.50 -11.74 3.63
N ASP A 129 4.93 -11.76 4.83
CA ASP A 129 3.53 -12.07 5.09
C ASP A 129 2.76 -10.79 5.40
N ALA A 130 2.15 -10.21 4.37
CA ALA A 130 1.46 -8.93 4.44
C ALA A 130 -0.04 -9.07 4.70
N TYR A 131 -0.65 -7.98 5.15
CA TYR A 131 -2.08 -7.84 5.38
C TYR A 131 -2.60 -6.52 4.79
N CYS A 132 -3.86 -6.52 4.38
CA CYS A 132 -4.64 -5.31 4.11
C CYS A 132 -6.09 -5.55 4.59
N ASP A 133 -6.85 -4.49 4.79
CA ASP A 133 -8.27 -4.57 5.17
C ASP A 133 -9.25 -4.37 4.01
N ASN A 134 -8.73 -3.97 2.85
CA ASN A 134 -9.49 -3.96 1.62
C ASN A 134 -9.64 -5.36 0.99
N GLU A 135 -10.80 -5.98 1.18
CA GLU A 135 -11.08 -7.33 0.66
C GLU A 135 -11.01 -7.40 -0.89
N SER A 136 -11.38 -6.31 -1.57
CA SER A 136 -11.35 -6.23 -3.04
C SER A 136 -9.92 -6.23 -3.59
N VAL A 137 -9.01 -5.49 -2.95
CA VAL A 137 -7.56 -5.53 -3.26
C VAL A 137 -7.01 -6.93 -3.01
N TRP A 138 -7.30 -7.53 -1.86
CA TRP A 138 -6.87 -8.90 -1.55
C TRP A 138 -7.38 -9.92 -2.59
N LYS A 139 -8.67 -9.88 -2.95
CA LYS A 139 -9.25 -10.73 -4.00
C LYS A 139 -8.55 -10.55 -5.34
N GLY A 140 -8.21 -9.31 -5.72
CA GLY A 140 -7.46 -9.02 -6.94
C GLY A 140 -6.05 -9.60 -6.92
N PHE A 141 -5.32 -9.38 -5.83
CA PHE A 141 -3.99 -9.95 -5.62
C PHE A 141 -4.02 -11.48 -5.70
N MET A 142 -5.01 -12.13 -5.07
CA MET A 142 -5.15 -13.60 -5.12
C MET A 142 -5.40 -14.13 -6.54
N LYS A 143 -6.09 -13.39 -7.41
CA LYS A 143 -6.23 -13.75 -8.84
C LYS A 143 -4.86 -13.76 -9.53
N ILE A 144 -4.03 -12.74 -9.28
CA ILE A 144 -2.67 -12.64 -9.83
C ILE A 144 -1.79 -13.77 -9.30
N LYS A 145 -1.80 -14.03 -7.99
CA LYS A 145 -1.01 -15.11 -7.38
C LYS A 145 -1.37 -16.47 -7.96
N ARG A 146 -2.67 -16.79 -8.13
CA ARG A 146 -3.09 -18.04 -8.78
C ARG A 146 -2.57 -18.16 -10.20
N TRP A 147 -2.61 -17.09 -10.98
CA TRP A 147 -2.07 -17.07 -12.34
C TRP A 147 -0.55 -17.29 -12.37
N ILE A 148 0.21 -16.63 -11.49
CA ILE A 148 1.66 -16.81 -11.38
C ILE A 148 2.03 -18.24 -10.95
N VAL A 149 1.36 -18.78 -9.93
CA VAL A 149 1.59 -20.15 -9.43
C VAL A 149 1.20 -21.19 -10.48
N GLY A 150 0.18 -20.92 -11.29
CA GLY A 150 -0.24 -21.73 -12.43
C GLY A 150 0.67 -21.65 -13.66
N GLY A 151 1.86 -21.05 -13.54
CA GLY A 151 2.84 -20.98 -14.62
C GLY A 151 2.59 -19.85 -15.63
N MET A 152 1.76 -18.86 -15.29
CA MET A 152 1.42 -17.73 -16.16
C MET A 152 0.82 -18.14 -17.52
N LEU A 153 0.14 -19.29 -17.56
CA LEU A 153 -0.54 -19.78 -18.75
C LEU A 153 -1.78 -18.95 -19.06
N GLY A 154 -2.00 -18.66 -20.34
CA GLY A 154 -3.16 -17.90 -20.83
C GLY A 154 -3.09 -16.40 -20.51
N GLU A 155 -4.22 -15.72 -20.68
CA GLU A 155 -4.29 -14.29 -20.41
C GLU A 155 -4.16 -13.98 -18.91
N PRO A 156 -3.41 -12.93 -18.56
CA PRO A 156 -3.31 -12.45 -17.19
C PRO A 156 -4.65 -11.89 -16.69
N PRO A 157 -4.90 -11.87 -15.37
CA PRO A 157 -6.09 -11.26 -14.80
C PRO A 157 -6.25 -9.81 -15.26
N LYS A 158 -7.45 -9.47 -15.74
CA LYS A 158 -7.83 -8.12 -16.13
C LYS A 158 -8.57 -7.42 -14.99
N PHE A 159 -8.24 -6.14 -14.81
CA PHE A 159 -8.86 -5.24 -13.86
C PHE A 159 -9.32 -4.01 -14.62
N ASN A 160 -10.47 -3.48 -14.26
CA ASN A 160 -11.06 -2.32 -14.93
C ASN A 160 -10.90 -1.03 -14.13
N HIS A 161 -10.55 -1.10 -12.84
CA HIS A 161 -10.28 0.05 -11.98
C HIS A 161 -8.81 0.04 -11.56
N SER A 162 -8.18 1.23 -11.51
CA SER A 162 -6.76 1.39 -11.15
C SER A 162 -5.85 0.46 -11.94
N VAL A 163 -6.09 0.40 -13.26
CA VAL A 163 -5.49 -0.58 -14.18
C VAL A 163 -3.97 -0.41 -14.27
N ASP A 164 -3.54 0.84 -14.15
CA ASP A 164 -2.17 1.32 -14.10
C ASP A 164 -1.43 0.78 -12.86
N LEU A 165 -2.07 0.81 -11.69
CA LEU A 165 -1.53 0.24 -10.45
C LEU A 165 -1.54 -1.29 -10.48
N TRP A 166 -2.56 -1.91 -11.06
CA TRP A 166 -2.60 -3.36 -11.17
C TRP A 166 -1.47 -3.92 -12.05
N ASP A 167 -1.10 -3.24 -13.13
CA ASP A 167 0.06 -3.63 -13.93
C ASP A 167 1.36 -3.58 -13.11
N GLU A 168 1.51 -2.56 -12.26
CA GLU A 168 2.65 -2.44 -11.34
C GLU A 168 2.64 -3.55 -10.27
N VAL A 169 1.48 -3.85 -9.67
CA VAL A 169 1.33 -4.97 -8.73
C VAL A 169 1.64 -6.32 -9.40
N VAL A 170 1.25 -6.52 -10.67
CA VAL A 170 1.64 -7.71 -11.44
C VAL A 170 3.15 -7.80 -11.60
N TYR A 171 3.83 -6.70 -11.89
CA TYR A 171 5.30 -6.64 -11.94
C TYR A 171 5.91 -7.08 -10.61
N TRP A 172 5.50 -6.46 -9.51
CA TRP A 172 6.01 -6.80 -8.18
C TRP A 172 5.70 -8.24 -7.78
N CYS A 173 4.52 -8.77 -8.11
CA CYS A 173 4.17 -10.16 -7.83
C CYS A 173 5.09 -11.15 -8.57
N LYS A 174 5.53 -10.80 -9.79
CA LYS A 174 6.51 -11.61 -10.52
C LYS A 174 7.88 -11.54 -9.86
N LYS A 175 8.32 -10.34 -9.42
CA LYS A 175 9.61 -10.14 -8.76
C LYS A 175 9.70 -10.90 -7.44
N TRP A 176 8.67 -10.78 -6.62
CA TRP A 176 8.54 -11.48 -5.33
C TRP A 176 8.28 -12.98 -5.45
N THR A 177 7.81 -13.45 -6.61
CA THR A 177 7.44 -14.85 -6.86
C THR A 177 6.52 -15.42 -5.76
N ARG A 178 7.01 -16.39 -4.97
CA ARG A 178 6.28 -17.03 -3.86
C ARG A 178 6.56 -16.39 -2.50
N ARG A 179 7.58 -15.53 -2.38
CA ARG A 179 8.08 -14.98 -1.09
C ARG A 179 7.21 -13.86 -0.51
N PHE A 180 6.28 -13.31 -1.28
CA PHE A 180 5.30 -12.34 -0.78
C PHE A 180 3.90 -12.95 -0.75
N SER A 181 3.28 -13.02 0.42
CA SER A 181 1.87 -13.33 0.64
C SER A 181 1.10 -12.08 1.08
N LEU A 182 -0.19 -12.04 0.74
CA LEU A 182 -1.12 -11.01 1.19
C LEU A 182 -2.35 -11.70 1.76
N ASN A 183 -2.73 -11.34 2.98
CA ASN A 183 -3.93 -11.82 3.64
C ASN A 183 -4.89 -10.66 3.86
N TRP A 184 -6.17 -10.99 3.98
CA TRP A 184 -7.16 -10.03 4.41
C TRP A 184 -7.30 -10.08 5.93
N ALA A 185 -7.32 -8.92 6.57
CA ALA A 185 -7.65 -8.75 7.98
C ALA A 185 -8.73 -7.69 8.14
N ARG A 186 -9.59 -7.82 9.15
CA ARG A 186 -10.65 -6.83 9.34
C ARG A 186 -10.08 -5.52 9.89
N GLY A 187 -10.26 -4.42 9.15
CA GLY A 187 -9.83 -3.07 9.54
C GLY A 187 -10.59 -2.44 10.70
N HIS A 188 -10.16 -1.24 11.12
CA HIS A 188 -10.75 -0.44 12.20
C HIS A 188 -10.92 -1.17 13.54
N PRO A 189 -9.83 -1.73 14.12
CA PRO A 189 -9.87 -2.38 15.43
C PRO A 189 -10.28 -1.43 16.56
N GLU A 190 -10.02 -0.13 16.45
CA GLU A 190 -10.45 0.89 17.42
C GLU A 190 -11.96 1.05 17.51
N THR A 191 -12.69 0.72 16.45
CA THR A 191 -14.16 0.71 16.49
C THR A 191 -14.68 -0.54 17.22
N ARG A 192 -13.94 -1.65 17.16
CA ARG A 192 -14.31 -2.92 17.82
C ARG A 192 -13.98 -2.92 19.30
N ASP A 193 -12.77 -2.46 19.65
CA ASP A 193 -12.29 -2.35 21.01
C ASP A 193 -11.49 -1.05 21.19
N PRO A 194 -12.14 0.04 21.64
CA PRO A 194 -11.47 1.32 21.91
C PRO A 194 -10.45 1.24 23.05
N THR A 195 -10.55 0.26 23.94
CA THR A 195 -9.62 0.08 25.08
C THR A 195 -8.30 -0.55 24.67
N ARG A 196 -8.24 -1.15 23.48
CA ARG A 196 -7.09 -1.85 22.90
C ARG A 196 -6.64 -3.08 23.67
N LEU A 197 -7.41 -3.53 24.66
CA LEU A 197 -7.04 -4.65 25.54
C LEU A 197 -7.08 -5.99 24.81
N THR A 198 -7.93 -6.11 23.80
CA THR A 198 -8.12 -7.34 23.00
C THR A 198 -7.39 -7.30 21.66
N TRP A 199 -6.65 -6.23 21.37
CA TRP A 199 -5.96 -6.08 20.11
C TRP A 199 -4.86 -7.12 19.93
N THR A 200 -4.94 -7.83 18.82
CA THR A 200 -3.89 -8.71 18.31
C THR A 200 -2.76 -7.89 17.69
N PHE A 201 -1.65 -8.55 17.36
CA PHE A 201 -0.55 -7.91 16.64
C PHE A 201 -1.01 -7.33 15.28
N THR A 202 -1.84 -8.07 14.54
CA THR A 202 -2.42 -7.60 13.28
C THR A 202 -3.34 -6.38 13.46
N ASP A 203 -4.11 -6.32 14.56
CA ASP A 203 -4.94 -5.14 14.87
C ASP A 203 -4.06 -3.89 15.06
N TRP A 204 -2.97 -4.02 15.84
CA TRP A 204 -2.03 -2.91 16.02
C TRP A 204 -1.41 -2.47 14.70
N MET A 205 -0.98 -3.40 13.85
CA MET A 205 -0.40 -3.07 12.55
C MET A 205 -1.40 -2.35 11.65
N ASN A 206 -2.67 -2.81 11.60
CA ASN A 206 -3.73 -2.16 10.82
C ASN A 206 -3.95 -0.73 11.30
N HIS A 207 -4.08 -0.54 12.62
CA HIS A 207 -4.24 0.78 13.19
C HIS A 207 -3.05 1.70 12.87
N VAL A 208 -1.81 1.19 12.92
CA VAL A 208 -0.64 2.00 12.59
C VAL A 208 -0.59 2.37 11.10
N ALA A 209 -0.95 1.46 10.20
CA ALA A 209 -1.04 1.73 8.76
C ALA A 209 -2.11 2.79 8.44
N ASP A 210 -3.29 2.68 9.04
CA ASP A 210 -4.37 3.69 8.96
C ASP A 210 -3.89 5.06 9.43
N ARG A 211 -3.20 5.11 10.58
CA ARG A 211 -2.67 6.38 11.12
C ARG A 211 -1.53 6.96 10.28
N LEU A 212 -0.76 6.12 9.60
CA LEU A 212 0.26 6.56 8.64
C LEU A 212 -0.40 7.24 7.43
N ALA A 213 -1.44 6.63 6.86
CA ALA A 213 -2.20 7.22 5.75
C ALA A 213 -2.87 8.55 6.17
N ASP A 214 -3.58 8.56 7.30
CA ASP A 214 -4.28 9.75 7.83
C ASP A 214 -3.33 10.92 8.12
N ALA A 215 -2.14 10.65 8.64
CA ALA A 215 -1.16 11.70 8.94
C ALA A 215 -0.69 12.44 7.67
N GLU A 216 -0.64 11.76 6.52
CA GLU A 216 -0.09 12.28 5.29
C GLU A 216 -0.89 13.44 4.69
N TYR A 217 -2.19 13.55 5.00
CA TYR A 217 -3.01 14.71 4.60
C TYR A 217 -2.46 16.04 5.10
N ARG A 218 -1.69 16.02 6.20
CA ARG A 218 -1.14 17.23 6.84
C ARG A 218 0.33 17.49 6.46
N CYS A 219 0.93 16.61 5.66
CA CYS A 219 2.33 16.69 5.28
C CYS A 219 2.51 17.42 3.95
N PHE A 220 3.64 18.09 3.75
CA PHE A 220 4.07 18.59 2.43
C PHE A 220 4.87 17.51 1.69
N GLY A 221 4.81 17.50 0.35
CA GLY A 221 5.48 16.50 -0.47
C GLY A 221 4.83 15.10 -0.39
N GLY A 222 5.63 14.05 -0.57
CA GLY A 222 5.16 12.66 -0.53
C GLY A 222 4.24 12.26 -1.69
N VAL A 223 4.12 13.11 -2.70
CA VAL A 223 3.34 12.83 -3.92
C VAL A 223 4.12 11.83 -4.76
N ASP A 224 3.41 10.84 -5.29
CA ASP A 224 3.94 9.83 -6.20
C ASP A 224 4.98 10.39 -7.18
N GLU A 225 6.16 9.76 -7.20
CA GLU A 225 7.19 10.13 -8.18
C GLU A 225 6.77 9.72 -9.59
N PRO A 226 7.19 10.46 -10.64
CA PRO A 226 6.83 10.13 -12.02
C PRO A 226 7.15 8.69 -12.45
N ASN A 227 8.13 8.05 -11.81
CA ASN A 227 8.61 6.71 -12.14
C ASN A 227 8.00 5.59 -11.29
N CYS A 228 7.10 5.89 -10.34
CA CYS A 228 6.54 4.86 -9.45
C CYS A 228 5.69 3.81 -10.17
N LEU A 229 5.19 4.13 -11.37
CA LEU A 229 4.37 3.24 -12.19
C LEU A 229 5.02 2.91 -13.55
N ARG A 230 6.34 2.71 -13.58
CA ARG A 230 7.08 2.51 -14.83
C ARG A 230 6.74 1.21 -15.57
N ASN A 231 6.18 0.19 -14.90
CA ASN A 231 6.02 -1.17 -15.46
C ASN A 231 4.66 -1.44 -16.10
N GLN A 232 3.93 -0.37 -16.46
CA GLN A 232 2.62 -0.40 -17.11
C GLN A 232 2.70 -0.87 -18.58
N SER A 233 3.02 -2.14 -18.81
CA SER A 233 3.35 -2.64 -20.15
C SER A 233 2.14 -2.96 -21.04
N ARG A 234 0.91 -3.02 -20.49
CA ARG A 234 -0.25 -3.53 -21.24
C ARG A 234 -1.08 -2.46 -21.91
N TRP A 235 -1.19 -1.29 -21.31
CA TRP A 235 -2.12 -0.26 -21.77
C TRP A 235 -1.40 1.04 -22.11
N LYS A 236 -1.59 1.50 -23.35
CA LYS A 236 -0.93 2.68 -23.92
C LYS A 236 -1.87 3.88 -24.08
N VAL A 237 -3.07 3.83 -23.52
CA VAL A 237 -4.01 4.96 -23.63
C VAL A 237 -3.52 6.09 -22.73
N MET A 238 -3.17 7.21 -23.37
CA MET A 238 -2.70 8.42 -22.73
C MET A 238 -3.80 9.49 -22.79
N PHE A 239 -3.96 10.26 -21.72
CA PHE A 239 -4.78 11.46 -21.60
C PHE A 239 -3.92 12.59 -21.01
N GLU A 240 -3.78 13.71 -21.73
CA GLU A 240 -2.94 14.86 -21.34
C GLU A 240 -1.50 14.49 -20.92
N GLY A 241 -0.92 13.48 -21.56
CA GLY A 241 0.41 12.98 -21.21
C GLY A 241 0.46 12.07 -19.98
N HIS A 242 -0.67 11.83 -19.31
CA HIS A 242 -0.85 10.84 -18.24
C HIS A 242 -1.51 9.58 -18.79
N ARG A 243 -1.37 8.43 -18.12
CA ARG A 243 -2.07 7.20 -18.54
C ARG A 243 -3.44 7.11 -17.90
N VAL A 244 -4.38 6.55 -18.66
CA VAL A 244 -5.73 6.27 -18.15
C VAL A 244 -5.66 5.27 -17.00
N THR A 245 -6.25 5.64 -15.87
CA THR A 245 -6.22 4.87 -14.62
C THR A 245 -7.42 3.93 -14.46
N SER A 246 -8.49 4.06 -15.26
CA SER A 246 -9.68 3.19 -15.22
C SER A 246 -10.26 2.96 -16.62
N MET A 247 -10.78 1.76 -16.84
CA MET A 247 -11.40 1.30 -18.10
C MET A 247 -12.87 0.91 -17.90
N THR A 248 -13.53 1.48 -16.90
CA THR A 248 -14.99 1.40 -16.80
C THR A 248 -15.64 2.20 -17.91
N LEU A 249 -16.85 1.79 -18.32
CA LEU A 249 -17.63 2.56 -19.30
C LEU A 249 -17.80 4.01 -18.83
N GLU A 250 -18.17 4.22 -17.57
CA GLU A 250 -18.25 5.55 -16.94
C GLU A 250 -16.95 6.36 -17.09
N ALA A 251 -15.77 5.78 -16.83
CA ALA A 251 -14.52 6.51 -16.96
C ALA A 251 -14.17 6.82 -18.43
N LEU A 252 -14.54 5.94 -19.36
CA LEU A 252 -14.34 6.16 -20.80
C LEU A 252 -15.34 7.18 -21.35
N ASP A 253 -16.59 7.15 -20.86
CA ASP A 253 -17.64 8.10 -21.17
C ASP A 253 -17.28 9.48 -20.62
N ASP A 254 -16.76 9.58 -19.39
CA ASP A 254 -16.26 10.84 -18.80
C ASP A 254 -15.12 11.44 -19.64
N ILE A 255 -14.16 10.61 -20.06
CA ILE A 255 -13.06 11.04 -20.95
C ILE A 255 -13.65 11.50 -22.29
N GLN A 256 -14.63 10.80 -22.84
CA GLN A 256 -15.26 11.16 -24.10
C GLN A 256 -16.09 12.45 -23.98
N GLU A 257 -16.89 12.59 -22.94
CA GLU A 257 -17.73 13.77 -22.70
C GLU A 257 -16.87 15.01 -22.46
N THR A 258 -15.90 14.91 -21.56
CA THR A 258 -15.04 16.05 -21.19
C THR A 258 -14.20 16.54 -22.37
N ASN A 259 -13.76 15.65 -23.27
CA ASN A 259 -12.74 15.99 -24.29
C ASN A 259 -13.24 16.04 -25.72
N LEU A 260 -14.38 15.42 -26.02
CA LEU A 260 -14.98 15.45 -27.35
C LEU A 260 -16.32 16.18 -27.27
N THR A 261 -17.25 15.63 -26.50
CA THR A 261 -18.65 16.07 -26.55
C THR A 261 -18.81 17.51 -26.07
N ARG A 262 -18.24 17.87 -24.91
CA ARG A 262 -18.40 19.20 -24.31
C ARG A 262 -17.63 20.29 -25.08
N PRO A 263 -16.35 20.11 -25.47
CA PRO A 263 -15.65 21.09 -26.30
C PRO A 263 -16.32 21.27 -27.67
N MET A 264 -16.78 20.20 -28.32
CA MET A 264 -17.51 20.31 -29.58
C MET A 264 -18.85 21.03 -29.42
N ALA A 265 -19.57 20.77 -28.33
CA ALA A 265 -20.82 21.48 -28.03
C ALA A 265 -20.57 22.98 -27.78
N GLU A 266 -19.53 23.33 -27.03
CA GLU A 266 -19.10 24.71 -26.81
C GLU A 266 -18.75 25.42 -28.13
N GLU A 267 -17.96 24.78 -29.01
CA GLU A 267 -17.63 25.30 -30.34
C GLU A 267 -18.87 25.53 -31.22
N GLN A 268 -19.89 24.69 -31.06
CA GLN A 268 -21.14 24.77 -31.81
C GLN A 268 -22.23 25.61 -31.13
N ASN A 269 -21.94 26.24 -29.98
CA ASN A 269 -22.91 26.93 -29.13
C ASN A 269 -24.14 26.07 -28.76
N ILE A 270 -23.95 24.77 -28.58
CA ILE A 270 -24.97 23.84 -28.12
C ILE A 270 -24.97 23.84 -26.59
N ASN A 271 -26.13 24.10 -25.98
CA ASN A 271 -26.28 23.95 -24.52
C ASN A 271 -26.39 22.47 -24.16
N MET A 272 -25.57 22.02 -23.21
CA MET A 272 -25.53 20.63 -22.72
C MET A 272 -26.19 20.46 -21.34
N ASP A 273 -26.70 21.55 -20.74
CA ASP A 273 -27.43 21.55 -19.45
C ASP A 273 -28.91 21.16 -19.57
#